data_AF-A0AA92U219-F1
#
_entry.id   AF-A0AA92U219-F1
#
_cell.length_a   1.000
_cell.length_b   1.000
_cell.length_c   1.000
_cell.angle_alpha   90.00
_cell.angle_beta   90.00
_cell.angle_gamma   90.00
#
_symmetry.space_group_name_H-M   'P 1'
#
loop_
_entity.id
_entity.type
_entity.pdbx_description
1 polymer ?
#
loop_
_entity_poly.entity_id
_entity_poly.type
_entity_poly.pdbx_seq_one_letter_code
_entity_poly.pdbx_strand_id
1 'polypeptide(L)'
;MGKLFGYHTLGVLLKSLSDSCFRADEQEKRGEKVTACGMSSDEIEDLCENYLPYALNPMLSTEEVKEKLHVSDATLNRMVARGDIPNGECKKRGHTRYWKKWDILHFIKSKRK
;
A
#
# COMPACT_ATOMS: atom_id res chain seq x y z
N MET A 1 -2.93 24.09 -9.21
CA MET A 1 -2.79 23.78 -7.77
C MET A 1 -1.61 22.85 -7.58
N GLY A 2 -0.51 23.32 -6.98
CA GLY A 2 0.57 22.42 -6.55
C GLY A 2 0.06 21.51 -5.43
N LYS A 3 0.47 20.24 -5.42
CA LYS A 3 0.15 19.33 -4.31
C LYS A 3 0.78 19.90 -3.04
N LEU A 4 -0.05 20.18 -2.02
CA LEU A 4 0.39 20.67 -0.70
C LEU A 4 1.38 19.70 -0.01
N PHE A 5 1.28 18.41 -0.35
CA PHE A 5 2.13 17.35 0.18
C PHE A 5 2.70 16.51 -0.97
N GLY A 6 4.04 16.52 -1.08
CA GLY A 6 4.80 15.70 -2.04
C GLY A 6 5.64 14.63 -1.34
N TYR A 7 6.33 13.80 -2.12
CA TYR A 7 7.19 12.73 -1.59
C TYR A 7 8.29 13.24 -0.66
N HIS A 8 8.82 14.45 -0.90
CA HIS A 8 9.81 15.05 0.00
C HIS A 8 9.23 15.31 1.39
N THR A 9 8.09 16.00 1.49
CA THR A 9 7.42 16.28 2.76
C THR A 9 7.02 15.00 3.49
N LEU A 10 6.50 14.00 2.74
CA LEU A 10 6.20 12.68 3.30
C LEU A 10 7.47 12.03 3.88
N GLY A 11 8.60 12.09 3.16
CA GLY A 11 9.88 11.56 3.65
C GLY A 11 10.35 12.22 4.94
N VAL A 12 10.21 13.54 5.06
CA VAL A 12 10.54 14.27 6.30
C VAL A 12 9.66 13.83 7.46
N LEU A 13 8.35 13.69 7.25
CA LEU A 13 7.42 13.22 8.28
C LEU A 13 7.71 11.78 8.72
N LEU A 14 7.95 10.88 7.76
CA LEU A 14 8.30 9.48 8.05
C LEU A 14 9.62 9.36 8.80
N LYS A 15 10.62 10.21 8.50
CA LYS A 15 11.86 10.28 9.26
C LYS A 15 11.60 10.72 10.70
N SER A 16 10.81 11.77 10.90
CA SER A 16 10.45 12.23 12.25
C SER A 16 9.70 11.15 13.04
N LEU A 17 8.78 10.43 12.40
CA LEU A 17 8.07 9.30 13.01
C LEU A 17 9.04 8.19 13.39
N SER A 18 9.97 7.83 12.50
CA SER A 18 11.02 6.83 12.76
C SER A 18 11.85 7.20 14.00
N ASP A 19 12.31 8.46 14.10
CA ASP A 19 13.08 8.93 15.24
C ASP A 19 12.27 8.83 16.55
N SER A 20 10.98 9.14 16.51
CA SER A 20 10.05 8.98 17.64
C SER A 20 9.88 7.51 18.05
N CYS A 21 9.70 6.59 17.10
CA CYS A 21 9.56 5.15 17.38
C CYS A 21 10.83 4.59 18.06
N PHE A 22 12.02 4.93 17.57
CA PHE A 22 13.26 4.45 18.19
C PHE A 22 13.47 5.02 19.60
N ARG A 23 13.05 6.26 19.86
CA ARG A 23 13.07 6.80 21.23
C ARG A 23 12.08 6.09 22.15
N ALA A 24 10.91 5.72 21.64
CA ALA A 24 9.92 4.96 22.40
C ALA A 24 10.44 3.55 22.75
N ASP A 25 11.06 2.84 21.81
CA ASP A 25 11.69 1.53 22.04
C ASP A 25 12.79 1.61 23.13
N GLU A 26 13.60 2.67 23.14
CA GLU A 26 14.58 2.88 24.22
C GLU A 26 13.94 3.16 25.58
N GLN A 27 12.76 3.82 25.62
CA GLN A 27 11.99 3.98 26.87
C GLN A 27 11.48 2.63 27.36
N GLU A 28 10.93 1.79 26.47
CA GLU A 28 10.44 0.46 26.81
C GLU A 28 11.55 -0.43 27.38
N LYS A 29 12.72 -0.47 26.73
CA LYS A 29 13.89 -1.24 27.21
C LYS A 29 14.36 -0.83 28.59
N ARG A 30 14.14 0.43 28.98
CA ARG A 30 14.50 0.98 30.30
C ARG A 30 13.39 0.82 31.34
N GLY A 31 12.21 0.33 30.96
CA GLY A 31 11.03 0.26 31.82
C GLY A 31 10.43 1.64 32.12
N GLU A 32 10.70 2.64 31.29
CA GLU A 32 10.15 3.99 31.42
C GLU A 32 8.75 4.07 30.79
N LYS A 33 7.95 5.04 31.22
CA LYS A 33 6.67 5.33 30.56
C LYS A 33 6.93 5.85 29.13
N VAL A 34 6.40 5.14 28.14
CA VAL A 34 6.47 5.55 26.73
C VAL A 34 5.72 6.86 26.51
N THR A 35 6.44 7.86 26.00
CA THR A 35 5.92 9.20 25.72
C THR A 35 6.45 9.78 24.41
N ALA A 36 7.47 9.18 23.82
CA ALA A 36 8.12 9.66 22.60
C ALA A 36 7.35 9.34 21.31
N CYS A 37 6.47 8.34 21.34
CA CYS A 37 5.58 7.97 20.24
C CYS A 37 4.16 7.84 20.78
N GLY A 38 3.19 8.38 20.03
CA GLY A 38 1.79 8.43 20.46
C GLY A 38 0.92 7.26 19.98
N MET A 39 1.50 6.29 19.27
CA MET A 39 0.77 5.11 18.80
C MET A 39 0.64 4.08 19.92
N SER A 40 -0.57 3.54 20.07
CA SER A 40 -0.86 2.34 20.85
C SER A 40 -0.34 1.07 20.14
N SER A 41 -0.30 -0.05 20.87
CA SER A 41 0.10 -1.35 20.30
C SER A 41 -0.80 -1.76 19.12
N ASP A 42 -2.11 -1.61 19.25
CA ASP A 42 -3.07 -1.94 18.17
C ASP A 42 -2.84 -1.09 16.91
N GLU A 43 -2.50 0.19 17.08
CA GLU A 43 -2.17 1.08 15.95
C GLU A 43 -0.84 0.70 15.30
N ILE A 44 0.14 0.24 16.09
CA ILE A 44 1.42 -0.26 15.56
C ILE A 44 1.18 -1.53 14.74
N GLU A 45 0.38 -2.46 15.26
CA GLU A 45 0.01 -3.70 14.57
C GLU A 45 -0.70 -3.41 13.25
N ASP A 46 -1.76 -2.60 13.26
CA ASP A 46 -2.49 -2.24 12.03
C ASP A 46 -1.60 -1.52 11.00
N LEU A 47 -0.75 -0.59 11.47
CA LEU A 47 0.18 0.11 10.60
C LEU A 47 1.17 -0.86 9.94
N CYS A 48 1.73 -1.80 10.71
CA CYS A 48 2.76 -2.73 10.24
C CYS A 48 2.21 -3.87 9.38
N GLU A 49 1.02 -4.38 9.70
CA GLU A 49 0.44 -5.54 9.03
C GLU A 49 -0.41 -5.13 7.82
N ASN A 50 -1.19 -4.05 7.93
CA ASN A 50 -2.19 -3.70 6.93
C ASN A 50 -1.75 -2.52 6.05
N TYR A 51 -1.30 -1.43 6.65
CA TYR A 51 -1.07 -0.19 5.90
C TYR A 51 0.29 -0.13 5.19
N LEU A 52 1.40 -0.33 5.91
CA LEU A 52 2.74 -0.20 5.34
C LEU A 52 3.02 -1.19 4.21
N PRO A 53 2.70 -2.50 4.32
CA PRO A 53 2.91 -3.43 3.23
C PRO A 53 2.14 -3.01 1.97
N TYR A 54 0.88 -2.58 2.13
CA TYR A 54 0.09 -2.05 1.02
C TYR A 54 0.69 -0.77 0.44
N ALA A 55 1.12 0.19 1.26
CA ALA A 55 1.67 1.47 0.81
C ALA A 55 2.99 1.30 0.06
N LEU A 56 3.84 0.38 0.52
CA LEU A 56 5.16 0.10 -0.03
C LEU A 56 5.11 -0.83 -1.24
N ASN A 57 4.07 -1.65 -1.39
CA ASN A 57 3.93 -2.56 -2.52
C ASN A 57 3.41 -1.82 -3.77
N PRO A 58 4.24 -1.69 -4.84
CA PRO A 58 3.81 -1.04 -6.07
C PRO A 58 2.98 -1.99 -6.97
N MET A 59 2.88 -3.27 -6.61
CA MET A 59 2.22 -4.30 -7.41
C MET A 59 1.01 -4.86 -6.66
N LEU A 60 -0.02 -5.29 -7.39
CA LEU A 60 -1.16 -6.01 -6.87
C LEU A 60 -1.22 -7.38 -7.53
N SER A 61 -1.37 -8.43 -6.73
CA SER A 61 -1.64 -9.79 -7.21
C SER A 61 -3.01 -9.89 -7.87
N THR A 62 -3.25 -10.98 -8.61
CA THR A 62 -4.57 -11.28 -9.21
C THR A 62 -5.71 -11.18 -8.20
N GLU A 63 -5.55 -11.73 -6.99
CA GLU A 63 -6.60 -11.73 -5.96
C GLU A 63 -6.88 -10.32 -5.45
N GLU A 64 -5.84 -9.53 -5.16
CA GLU A 64 -6.01 -8.13 -4.73
C GLU A 64 -6.69 -7.28 -5.81
N VAL A 65 -6.39 -7.52 -7.09
CA VAL A 65 -7.04 -6.82 -8.21
C VAL A 65 -8.53 -7.21 -8.29
N LYS A 66 -8.85 -8.51 -8.17
CA LYS A 66 -10.23 -8.99 -8.18
C LYS A 66 -11.04 -8.40 -7.04
N GLU A 67 -10.47 -8.39 -5.84
CA GLU A 67 -11.10 -7.82 -4.66
C GLU A 67 -11.36 -6.32 -4.84
N LYS A 68 -10.35 -5.56 -5.27
CA LYS A 68 -10.49 -4.10 -5.51
C LYS A 68 -11.51 -3.74 -6.57
N LEU A 69 -11.63 -4.55 -7.61
CA LEU A 69 -12.54 -4.32 -8.73
C LEU A 69 -13.91 -4.98 -8.51
N HIS A 70 -14.05 -5.82 -7.48
CA HIS A 70 -15.22 -6.66 -7.22
C HIS A 70 -15.61 -7.52 -8.44
N VAL A 71 -14.64 -8.24 -9.02
CA VAL A 71 -14.85 -9.06 -10.24
C VAL A 71 -14.31 -10.48 -10.10
N SER A 72 -14.88 -11.40 -10.87
CA SER A 72 -14.37 -12.76 -11.05
C SER A 72 -13.17 -12.82 -12.00
N ASP A 73 -12.38 -13.91 -11.96
CA ASP A 73 -11.28 -14.17 -12.92
C ASP A 73 -11.71 -14.04 -14.37
N ALA A 74 -12.86 -14.63 -14.72
CA ALA A 74 -13.40 -14.59 -16.08
C ALA A 74 -13.70 -13.14 -16.51
N THR A 75 -14.17 -12.31 -15.58
CA THR A 75 -14.43 -10.90 -15.85
C THR A 75 -13.14 -10.10 -15.95
N LEU A 76 -12.17 -10.36 -15.06
CA LEU A 76 -10.84 -9.77 -15.13
C LEU A 76 -10.16 -10.06 -16.48
N ASN A 77 -10.21 -11.31 -16.95
CA ASN A 77 -9.66 -11.69 -18.25
C ASN A 77 -10.36 -11.00 -19.42
N ARG A 78 -11.68 -10.83 -19.37
CA ARG A 78 -12.42 -10.06 -20.38
C ARG A 78 -12.02 -8.58 -20.38
N MET A 79 -11.80 -7.98 -19.21
CA MET A 79 -11.35 -6.58 -19.10
C MET A 79 -9.96 -6.41 -19.73
N VAL A 80 -9.03 -7.33 -19.47
CA VAL A 80 -7.72 -7.35 -20.13
C VAL A 80 -7.86 -7.51 -21.64
N ALA A 81 -8.69 -8.44 -22.11
CA ALA A 81 -8.90 -8.68 -23.55
C ALA A 81 -9.52 -7.48 -24.28
N ARG A 82 -10.39 -6.70 -23.61
CA ARG A 82 -10.96 -5.46 -24.14
C ARG A 82 -9.98 -4.28 -24.10
N GLY A 83 -8.86 -4.40 -23.38
CA GLY A 83 -7.91 -3.31 -23.15
C GLY A 83 -8.38 -2.30 -22.09
N ASP A 84 -9.36 -2.65 -21.25
CA ASP A 84 -9.81 -1.79 -20.14
C ASP A 84 -8.70 -1.57 -19.09
N ILE A 85 -7.90 -2.62 -18.85
CA ILE A 85 -6.74 -2.63 -17.96
C ILE A 85 -5.59 -3.39 -18.65
N PRO A 86 -4.31 -3.09 -18.33
CA PRO A 86 -3.19 -3.81 -18.90
C PRO A 86 -3.18 -5.28 -18.49
N ASN A 87 -2.50 -6.13 -19.26
CA ASN A 87 -2.22 -7.49 -18.82
C ASN A 87 -1.21 -7.47 -17.66
N GLY A 88 -1.43 -8.32 -16.67
CA GLY A 88 -0.52 -8.42 -15.53
C GLY A 88 0.81 -9.09 -15.92
N GLU A 89 1.88 -8.69 -15.25
CA GLU A 89 3.21 -9.24 -15.41
C GLU A 89 3.34 -10.55 -14.63
N CYS A 90 3.95 -11.58 -15.22
CA CYS A 90 4.28 -12.82 -14.52
C CYS A 90 5.79 -13.03 -14.46
N LYS A 91 6.26 -13.67 -13.40
CA LYS A 91 7.63 -14.22 -13.39
C LYS A 91 7.70 -15.37 -14.39
N LYS A 92 8.87 -15.63 -14.98
CA LYS A 92 9.11 -16.67 -16.02
C LYS A 92 8.53 -18.07 -15.71
N ARG A 93 8.27 -18.42 -14.44
CA ARG A 93 7.72 -19.71 -14.00
C ARG A 93 6.48 -19.59 -13.09
N GLY A 94 5.91 -18.39 -12.98
CA GLY A 94 4.75 -18.13 -12.12
C GLY A 94 3.46 -18.07 -12.92
N HIS A 95 2.40 -18.70 -12.39
CA HIS A 95 1.05 -18.57 -12.93
C HIS A 95 0.33 -17.31 -12.40
N THR A 96 0.77 -16.79 -11.26
CA THR A 96 0.24 -15.54 -10.69
C THR A 96 0.71 -14.34 -11.50
N ARG A 97 -0.26 -13.51 -11.88
CA ARG A 97 -0.02 -12.22 -12.52
C ARG A 97 -0.03 -11.11 -11.47
N TYR A 98 0.75 -10.08 -11.74
CA TYR A 98 0.85 -8.89 -10.92
C TYR A 98 0.63 -7.64 -11.77
N TRP A 99 -0.14 -6.70 -11.26
CA TRP A 99 -0.43 -5.44 -11.93
C TRP A 99 0.24 -4.31 -11.19
N LYS A 100 0.69 -3.28 -11.90
CA LYS A 100 1.07 -2.03 -11.25
C LYS A 100 -0.17 -1.46 -10.57
N LYS A 101 -0.05 -1.18 -9.28
CA LYS A 101 -1.12 -0.63 -8.44
C LYS A 101 -1.73 0.63 -9.05
N TRP A 102 -0.90 1.49 -9.65
CA TRP A 102 -1.35 2.74 -10.27
C TRP A 102 -2.26 2.54 -11.49
N ASP A 103 -2.04 1.50 -12.29
CA ASP A 103 -2.87 1.24 -13.47
C ASP A 103 -4.29 0.85 -13.06
N ILE A 104 -4.41 0.02 -12.02
CA ILE A 104 -5.70 -0.39 -11.46
C ILE A 104 -6.41 0.79 -10.79
N LEU A 105 -5.69 1.59 -10.00
CA LEU A 105 -6.26 2.79 -9.36
C LEU A 105 -6.69 3.83 -10.39
N HIS A 106 -5.95 3.98 -11.49
CA HIS A 106 -6.32 4.87 -12.59
C HIS A 106 -7.62 4.40 -13.26
N PHE A 107 -7.75 3.11 -13.54
CA PHE A 107 -8.98 2.52 -14.07
C PHE A 107 -10.19 2.75 -13.14
N ILE A 108 -10.06 2.50 -11.84
CA ILE A 108 -11.14 2.74 -10.88
C ILE A 108 -11.56 4.21 -10.91
N LYS A 109 -10.59 5.13 -10.98
CA LYS A 109 -10.85 6.56 -11.04
C LYS A 109 -11.52 6.99 -12.35
N SER A 110 -11.18 6.38 -13.48
CA SER A 110 -11.77 6.72 -14.78
C SER A 110 -13.23 6.28 -14.89
N LYS A 111 -13.64 5.22 -14.17
CA LYS A 111 -15.04 4.75 -14.12
C LYS A 111 -15.95 5.56 -13.16
N ARG A 112 -15.37 6.36 -12.26
CA ARG A 112 -16.11 7.23 -11.33
C ARG A 112 -16.42 8.62 -11.92
N LYS A 113 -15.97 8.90 -13.14
CA LYS A 113 -16.30 10.10 -13.90
C LYS A 113 -17.39 9.77 -14.91
#